data_AF-A0A2N2W0R5-F1
#
_entry.id   AF-A0A2N2W0R5-F1
#
_cell.length_a   1.000
_cell.length_b   1.000
_cell.length_c   1.000
_cell.angle_alpha   90.00
_cell.angle_beta   90.00
_cell.angle_gamma   90.00
#
_symmetry.space_group_name_H-M   'P 1'
#
loop_
_entity.id
_entity.type
_entity.pdbx_description
1 polymer ?
#
loop_
_entity_poly.entity_id
_entity_poly.type
_entity_poly.pdbx_seq_one_letter_code
_entity_poly.pdbx_strand_id
1 'polypeptide(L)'
;MRHFRIVIALFLFLGHHVLPAKCAEVNYEVVLVRGQVIYKGVELKRGVKIEIPDLDIAANMKLEIQNFSFGSASDEVQLLDKARRKIVLVSARITKQGRDLMLATRGIKFIKSDFEFKRAFSPGSKVITLISEDTLICLGLEKYRFSGDKLLIARYNYQGNKINQTIGRNDTLLLTRKQLFEIETPEGPVKVNSFEVENIQFLFMADSSTNGIIEIEGFKPFSIYFLDDILQYFAAVEYNNIRPDEEVVYHSILPNFVSEKQIQREIGIYSENEAREWLRKRIHTIFSQY
;
A
#
# COMPACT_ATOMS: atom_id res chain seq x y z
N MET A 1 80.02 -6.83 -10.57
CA MET A 1 79.54 -7.88 -11.49
C MET A 1 78.24 -8.45 -10.95
N ARG A 2 77.22 -8.52 -11.83
CA ARG A 2 75.99 -9.35 -11.82
C ARG A 2 75.76 -10.21 -10.56
N HIS A 3 74.59 -10.17 -9.91
CA HIS A 3 73.39 -10.82 -10.43
C HIS A 3 72.07 -10.19 -9.95
N PHE A 4 71.23 -9.89 -10.95
CA PHE A 4 69.78 -9.79 -10.86
C PHE A 4 69.19 -11.03 -10.18
N ARG A 5 68.29 -10.86 -9.22
CA ARG A 5 67.23 -11.84 -8.93
C ARG A 5 65.88 -11.15 -9.03
N ILE A 6 65.23 -11.43 -10.15
CA ILE A 6 63.85 -11.12 -10.47
C ILE A 6 63.00 -11.94 -9.49
N VAL A 7 62.23 -11.27 -8.63
CA VAL A 7 61.12 -11.90 -7.91
C VAL A 7 59.91 -11.78 -8.85
N ILE A 8 59.59 -12.88 -9.53
CA ILE A 8 58.37 -13.01 -10.31
C ILE A 8 57.22 -13.13 -9.31
N ALA A 9 56.47 -12.05 -9.11
CA ALA A 9 55.16 -12.11 -8.49
C ALA A 9 54.21 -12.82 -9.47
N LEU A 10 53.94 -14.09 -9.21
CA LEU A 10 52.93 -14.84 -9.93
C LEU A 10 51.55 -14.32 -9.46
N PHE A 11 50.99 -13.36 -10.20
CA PHE A 11 49.58 -12.99 -10.08
C PHE A 11 48.74 -14.20 -10.52
N LEU A 12 48.31 -15.01 -9.55
CA LEU A 12 47.18 -15.90 -9.73
C LEU A 12 45.92 -15.03 -9.82
N PHE A 13 45.57 -14.65 -11.04
CA PHE A 13 44.22 -14.24 -11.44
C PHE A 13 43.28 -15.44 -11.24
N LEU A 14 42.92 -15.72 -9.99
CA LEU A 14 41.71 -16.48 -9.68
C LEU A 14 40.55 -15.50 -9.87
N GLY A 15 40.09 -15.42 -11.12
CA GLY A 15 38.78 -14.88 -11.43
C GLY A 15 37.73 -15.63 -10.61
N HIS A 16 37.40 -15.08 -9.45
CA HIS A 16 36.17 -15.38 -8.76
C HIS A 16 35.06 -14.80 -9.63
N HIS A 17 34.64 -15.56 -10.63
CA HIS A 17 33.23 -15.58 -10.97
C HIS A 17 32.52 -16.03 -9.70
N VAL A 18 32.14 -15.06 -8.87
CA VAL A 18 31.04 -15.22 -7.94
C VAL A 18 29.83 -15.50 -8.82
N LEU A 19 29.66 -16.78 -9.18
CA LEU A 19 28.38 -17.27 -9.64
C LEU A 19 27.40 -16.86 -8.53
N PRO A 20 26.36 -16.07 -8.83
CA PRO A 20 25.37 -15.74 -7.82
C PRO A 20 24.86 -17.08 -7.28
N ALA A 21 24.88 -17.24 -5.96
CA ALA A 21 24.30 -18.41 -5.31
C ALA A 21 22.91 -18.62 -5.91
N LYS A 22 22.70 -19.76 -6.58
CA LYS A 22 21.42 -20.11 -7.18
C LYS A 22 20.42 -20.10 -6.04
N CYS A 23 19.57 -19.09 -5.97
CA CYS A 23 18.52 -19.02 -4.95
C CYS A 23 17.66 -20.27 -5.12
N ALA A 24 17.32 -20.94 -4.01
CA ALA A 24 16.46 -22.11 -4.07
C ALA A 24 15.13 -21.71 -4.74
N GLU A 25 14.82 -22.39 -5.83
CA GLU A 25 13.56 -22.22 -6.55
C GLU A 25 12.46 -23.01 -5.84
N VAL A 26 11.31 -22.38 -5.68
CA VAL A 26 10.13 -22.90 -5.00
C VAL A 26 9.01 -23.03 -6.02
N ASN A 27 8.28 -24.15 -5.94
CA ASN A 27 7.16 -24.44 -6.82
C ASN A 27 5.86 -23.91 -6.20
N TYR A 28 5.32 -22.83 -6.76
CA TYR A 28 4.05 -22.24 -6.37
C TYR A 28 2.92 -22.67 -7.32
N GLU A 29 1.71 -22.82 -6.78
CA GLU A 29 0.47 -22.91 -7.56
C GLU A 29 -0.34 -21.62 -7.41
N VAL A 30 -0.80 -21.05 -8.53
CA VAL A 30 -1.73 -19.93 -8.53
C VAL A 30 -3.09 -20.41 -8.03
N VAL A 31 -3.54 -19.91 -6.87
CA VAL A 31 -4.83 -20.32 -6.29
C VAL A 31 -5.94 -19.31 -6.58
N LEU A 32 -5.59 -18.04 -6.76
CA LEU A 32 -6.52 -16.97 -7.10
C LEU A 32 -5.82 -15.91 -7.96
N VAL A 33 -6.53 -15.38 -8.95
CA VAL A 33 -6.11 -14.21 -9.72
C VAL A 33 -7.27 -13.23 -9.73
N ARG A 34 -7.00 -11.98 -9.37
CA ARG A 34 -7.91 -10.85 -9.49
C ARG A 34 -7.37 -9.93 -10.56
N GLY A 35 -8.15 -9.68 -11.60
CA GLY A 35 -7.73 -8.88 -12.74
C GLY A 35 -6.77 -9.63 -13.68
N GLN A 36 -5.89 -8.90 -14.36
CA GLN A 36 -4.95 -9.46 -15.33
C GLN A 36 -3.52 -9.40 -14.78
N VAL A 37 -2.96 -10.57 -14.45
CA VAL A 37 -1.58 -10.68 -13.96
C VAL A 37 -0.76 -11.50 -14.94
N ILE A 38 0.34 -10.94 -15.43
CA ILE A 38 1.26 -11.59 -16.35
C ILE A 38 2.60 -11.79 -15.65
N TYR A 39 3.14 -13.00 -15.67
CA TYR A 39 4.46 -13.32 -15.13
C TYR A 39 5.37 -13.82 -16.25
N LYS A 40 6.52 -13.14 -16.47
CA LYS A 40 7.48 -13.46 -17.56
C LYS A 40 6.81 -13.67 -18.93
N GLY A 41 5.82 -12.83 -19.26
CA GLY A 41 5.09 -12.89 -20.53
C GLY A 41 3.93 -13.89 -20.59
N VAL A 42 3.68 -14.65 -19.52
CA VAL A 42 2.57 -15.61 -19.43
C VAL A 42 1.47 -15.06 -18.52
N GLU A 43 0.24 -14.97 -19.03
CA GLU A 43 -0.92 -14.62 -18.22
C GLU A 43 -1.20 -15.73 -17.20
N LEU A 44 -1.20 -15.36 -15.92
CA LEU A 44 -1.47 -16.27 -14.82
C LEU A 44 -2.96 -16.55 -14.71
N LYS A 45 -3.29 -17.83 -14.47
CA LYS A 45 -4.65 -18.32 -14.22
C LYS A 45 -4.60 -19.29 -13.05
N ARG A 46 -5.75 -19.49 -12.39
CA ARG A 46 -5.86 -20.49 -11.32
C ARG A 46 -5.38 -21.86 -11.79
N GLY A 47 -4.59 -22.54 -10.98
CA GLY A 47 -3.98 -23.85 -11.25
C GLY A 47 -2.64 -23.80 -11.99
N VAL A 48 -2.23 -22.63 -12.53
CA VAL A 48 -0.91 -22.47 -13.13
C VAL A 48 0.16 -22.68 -12.07
N LYS A 49 1.21 -23.44 -12.42
CA LYS A 49 2.37 -23.64 -11.55
C LYS A 49 3.53 -22.79 -12.04
N ILE A 50 4.20 -22.10 -11.12
CA ILE A 50 5.38 -21.30 -11.40
C ILE A 50 6.51 -21.71 -10.48
N GLU A 51 7.70 -21.81 -11.04
CA GLU A 51 8.93 -22.10 -10.32
C GLU A 51 9.76 -20.82 -10.25
N ILE A 52 9.85 -20.25 -9.05
CA ILE A 52 10.43 -18.93 -8.81
C ILE A 52 11.22 -18.95 -7.49
N PRO A 53 12.17 -18.04 -7.27
CA PRO A 53 12.86 -17.94 -5.99
C PRO A 53 11.88 -17.83 -4.82
N ASP A 54 12.29 -18.32 -3.66
CA ASP A 54 11.46 -18.26 -2.46
C ASP A 54 10.99 -16.82 -2.15
N LEU A 55 9.72 -16.55 -2.39
CA LEU A 55 9.09 -15.25 -2.18
C LEU A 55 8.85 -14.93 -0.70
N ASP A 56 9.06 -15.90 0.19
CA ASP A 56 9.10 -15.67 1.64
C ASP A 56 10.27 -14.74 2.02
N ILE A 57 11.36 -14.81 1.25
CA ILE A 57 12.53 -13.95 1.44
C ILE A 57 12.25 -12.58 0.82
N ALA A 58 12.21 -11.54 1.64
CA ALA A 58 11.95 -10.15 1.22
C ALA A 58 12.83 -9.67 0.05
N ALA A 59 14.11 -10.07 0.05
CA ALA A 59 15.05 -9.74 -1.02
C ALA A 59 14.65 -10.37 -2.36
N ASN A 60 14.19 -11.63 -2.32
CA ASN A 60 13.69 -12.33 -3.50
C ASN A 60 12.39 -11.71 -4.00
N MET A 61 11.43 -11.45 -3.10
CA MET A 61 10.19 -10.76 -3.46
C MET A 61 10.46 -9.44 -4.18
N LYS A 62 11.37 -8.62 -3.64
CA LYS A 62 11.74 -7.33 -4.23
C LYS A 62 12.31 -7.47 -5.65
N LEU A 63 13.12 -8.49 -5.90
CA LEU A 63 13.70 -8.74 -7.22
C LEU A 63 12.71 -9.39 -8.17
N GLU A 64 11.84 -10.27 -7.67
CA GLU A 64 10.94 -11.07 -8.49
C GLU A 64 9.69 -10.28 -8.90
N ILE A 65 9.25 -9.31 -8.09
CA ILE A 65 8.06 -8.51 -8.38
C ILE A 65 8.14 -7.75 -9.71
N GLN A 66 9.35 -7.42 -10.19
CA GLN A 66 9.56 -6.76 -11.48
C GLN A 66 9.22 -7.65 -12.69
N ASN A 67 9.15 -8.97 -12.49
CA ASN A 67 8.76 -9.94 -13.51
C ASN A 67 7.24 -10.10 -13.61
N PHE A 68 6.49 -9.47 -12.70
CA PHE A 68 5.05 -9.38 -12.75
C PHE A 68 4.62 -8.09 -13.46
N SER A 69 3.67 -8.21 -14.37
CA SER A 69 2.96 -7.12 -15.00
C SER A 69 1.49 -7.22 -14.63
N PHE A 70 0.89 -6.07 -14.34
CA PHE A 70 -0.48 -5.95 -13.86
C PHE A 70 -1.27 -5.08 -14.84
N GLY A 71 -2.45 -5.53 -15.25
CA GLY A 71 -3.33 -4.77 -16.15
C GLY A 71 -3.93 -3.54 -15.47
N SER A 72 -4.17 -3.62 -14.16
CA SER A 72 -4.71 -2.53 -13.35
C SER A 72 -3.98 -2.39 -12.01
N ALA A 73 -4.23 -1.25 -11.34
CA ALA A 73 -3.73 -0.97 -10.01
C ALA A 73 -4.30 -1.90 -8.92
N SER A 74 -5.45 -2.53 -9.19
CA SER A 74 -6.15 -3.43 -8.28
C SER A 74 -5.85 -4.91 -8.50
N ASP A 75 -5.04 -5.22 -9.50
CA ASP A 75 -4.75 -6.60 -9.88
C ASP A 75 -3.82 -7.26 -8.85
N GLU A 76 -4.07 -8.54 -8.60
CA GLU A 76 -3.33 -9.33 -7.64
C GLU A 76 -3.42 -10.83 -7.94
N VAL A 77 -2.43 -11.57 -7.45
CA VAL A 77 -2.38 -13.02 -7.54
C VAL A 77 -1.99 -13.60 -6.18
N GLN A 78 -2.64 -14.71 -5.82
CA GLN A 78 -2.32 -15.51 -4.65
C GLN A 78 -1.61 -16.80 -5.09
N LEU A 79 -0.44 -17.05 -4.50
CA LEU A 79 0.46 -18.14 -4.84
C LEU A 79 0.59 -19.08 -3.64
N LEU A 80 0.21 -20.35 -3.80
CA LEU A 80 0.34 -21.38 -2.79
C LEU A 80 1.67 -22.11 -2.93
N ASP A 81 2.52 -22.00 -1.92
CA ASP A 81 3.59 -22.96 -1.69
C ASP A 81 3.00 -24.23 -1.07
N LYS A 82 2.97 -25.31 -1.85
CA LYS A 82 2.43 -26.59 -1.39
C LYS A 82 3.28 -27.29 -0.34
N ALA A 83 4.60 -27.14 -0.42
CA ALA A 83 5.52 -27.82 0.49
C ALA A 83 5.40 -27.25 1.90
N ARG A 84 5.29 -25.92 2.00
CA ARG A 84 5.13 -25.22 3.28
C ARG A 84 3.68 -25.01 3.70
N ARG A 85 2.71 -25.27 2.80
CA ARG A 85 1.28 -24.93 2.98
C ARG A 85 1.13 -23.46 3.37
N LYS A 86 1.62 -22.55 2.51
CA LYS A 86 1.58 -21.10 2.73
C LYS A 86 1.10 -20.35 1.50
N ILE A 87 0.35 -19.26 1.69
CA ILE A 87 -0.06 -18.36 0.61
C ILE A 87 0.85 -17.12 0.60
N VAL A 88 1.35 -16.76 -0.58
CA VAL A 88 2.04 -15.50 -0.84
C VAL A 88 1.13 -14.64 -1.72
N LEU A 89 0.92 -13.39 -1.33
CA LEU A 89 0.16 -12.43 -2.12
C LEU A 89 1.12 -11.54 -2.92
N VAL A 90 0.85 -11.42 -4.21
CA VAL A 90 1.55 -10.51 -5.11
C VAL A 90 0.52 -9.56 -5.72
N SER A 91 0.61 -8.27 -5.39
CA SER A 91 -0.39 -7.25 -5.77
C SER A 91 0.29 -6.06 -6.44
N ALA A 92 -0.37 -5.48 -7.45
CA ALA A 92 0.06 -4.25 -8.09
C ALA A 92 0.24 -3.10 -7.08
N ARG A 93 -0.54 -3.10 -5.99
CA ARG A 93 -0.49 -2.07 -4.94
C ARG A 93 0.79 -2.14 -4.12
N ILE A 94 1.36 -3.34 -3.92
CA ILE A 94 2.63 -3.54 -3.19
C ILE A 94 3.80 -2.85 -3.91
N THR A 95 3.72 -2.68 -5.23
CA THR A 95 4.78 -1.99 -5.99
C THR A 95 4.78 -0.47 -5.83
N LYS A 96 3.76 0.11 -5.19
CA LYS A 96 3.62 1.56 -5.03
C LYS A 96 4.05 1.95 -3.63
N GLN A 97 5.11 2.75 -3.55
CA GLN A 97 5.49 3.35 -2.28
C GLN A 97 4.37 4.27 -1.76
N GLY A 98 3.88 3.93 -0.57
CA GLY A 98 3.02 4.80 0.22
C GLY A 98 3.72 6.13 0.46
N ARG A 99 2.99 7.23 0.24
CA ARG A 99 3.54 8.56 0.47
C ARG A 99 3.52 8.89 1.95
N ASP A 100 4.65 9.36 2.46
CA ASP A 100 4.74 10.08 3.72
C ASP A 100 4.05 11.44 3.56
N LEU A 101 2.82 11.60 4.06
CA LEU A 101 2.16 12.90 4.17
C LEU A 101 2.71 13.68 5.37
N MET A 102 4.00 13.98 5.34
CA MET A 102 4.64 14.89 6.28
C MET A 102 4.59 16.31 5.72
N LEU A 103 3.59 17.08 6.12
CA LEU A 103 3.76 18.52 6.29
C LEU A 103 4.07 18.75 7.77
N ALA A 104 5.37 18.71 8.07
CA ALA A 104 6.04 19.10 9.31
C ALA A 104 5.24 18.98 10.64
N THR A 105 5.60 17.94 11.41
CA THR A 105 5.38 17.77 12.86
C THR A 105 3.95 17.47 13.34
N ARG A 106 3.78 16.23 13.84
CA ARG A 106 2.62 15.69 14.60
C ARG A 106 1.33 15.50 13.79
N GLY A 107 1.25 14.40 13.03
CA GLY A 107 0.03 13.95 12.34
C GLY A 107 -0.44 14.88 11.23
N ILE A 108 -1.42 14.44 10.43
CA ILE A 108 -2.04 15.26 9.38
C ILE A 108 -3.04 16.20 10.05
N LYS A 109 -2.57 17.10 10.94
CA LYS A 109 -3.46 17.91 11.79
C LYS A 109 -3.72 19.31 11.24
N PHE A 110 -2.77 19.87 10.48
CA PHE A 110 -2.88 21.25 9.99
C PHE A 110 -2.33 21.40 8.57
N ILE A 111 -3.19 21.81 7.64
CA ILE A 111 -2.83 22.31 6.31
C ILE A 111 -3.14 23.80 6.31
N LYS A 112 -2.18 24.64 5.93
CA LYS A 112 -2.28 26.10 6.06
C LYS A 112 -2.39 26.86 4.74
N SER A 113 -2.44 26.15 3.61
CA SER A 113 -2.54 26.76 2.29
C SER A 113 -3.10 25.81 1.23
N ASP A 114 -3.60 26.36 0.12
CA ASP A 114 -4.04 25.59 -1.05
C ASP A 114 -2.90 24.76 -1.67
N PHE A 115 -1.66 25.25 -1.59
CA PHE A 115 -0.49 24.52 -2.05
C PHE A 115 -0.26 23.27 -1.20
N GLU A 116 -0.32 23.41 0.14
CA GLU A 116 -0.20 22.29 1.07
C GLU A 116 -1.34 21.29 0.89
N PHE A 117 -2.57 21.77 0.72
CA PHE A 117 -3.75 20.93 0.45
C PHE A 117 -3.57 20.13 -0.85
N LYS A 118 -3.24 20.81 -1.95
CA LYS A 118 -2.96 20.16 -3.22
C LYS A 118 -1.81 19.18 -3.10
N ARG A 119 -0.73 19.58 -2.43
CA ARG A 119 0.45 18.73 -2.21
C ARG A 119 0.08 17.50 -1.38
N ALA A 120 -0.83 17.56 -0.42
CA ALA A 120 -1.24 16.42 0.38
C ALA A 120 -1.99 15.37 -0.47
N PHE A 121 -2.89 15.79 -1.35
CA PHE A 121 -3.76 14.88 -2.11
C PHE A 121 -3.45 14.77 -3.61
N SER A 122 -2.34 15.34 -4.07
CA SER A 122 -1.77 15.09 -5.39
C SER A 122 -0.47 14.28 -5.26
N PRO A 123 -0.54 13.02 -4.83
CA PRO A 123 0.66 12.26 -4.58
C PRO A 123 1.28 11.83 -5.92
N GLY A 124 2.54 12.20 -6.14
CA GLY A 124 3.31 11.73 -7.29
C GLY A 124 3.42 10.19 -7.30
N SER A 125 3.40 9.58 -6.12
CA SER A 125 3.11 8.16 -5.88
C SER A 125 1.60 7.99 -5.62
N LYS A 126 0.95 6.97 -6.18
CA LYS A 126 -0.53 6.93 -6.25
C LYS A 126 -1.25 6.58 -4.92
N VAL A 127 -0.53 6.38 -3.81
CA VAL A 127 -1.08 5.82 -2.55
C VAL A 127 -0.68 6.66 -1.34
N ILE A 128 -1.66 6.99 -0.51
CA ILE A 128 -1.51 7.56 0.83
C ILE A 128 -1.82 6.44 1.83
N THR A 129 -0.91 6.18 2.77
CA THR A 129 -1.12 5.18 3.83
C THR A 129 -1.17 5.87 5.18
N LEU A 130 -2.24 5.64 5.94
CA LEU A 130 -2.43 6.17 7.28
C LEU A 130 -2.24 5.04 8.31
N ILE A 131 -1.38 5.26 9.29
CA ILE A 131 -1.10 4.27 10.35
C ILE A 131 -2.20 4.30 11.43
N SER A 132 -2.84 5.45 11.63
CA SER A 132 -3.90 5.70 12.60
C SER A 132 -5.11 6.36 11.92
N GLU A 133 -6.20 6.56 12.67
CA GLU A 133 -7.31 7.39 12.18
C GLU A 133 -6.97 8.87 12.34
N ASP A 134 -6.78 9.57 11.22
CA ASP A 134 -6.37 10.96 11.21
C ASP A 134 -7.53 11.92 10.94
N THR A 135 -7.44 13.13 11.51
CA THR A 135 -8.32 14.25 11.21
C THR A 135 -7.47 15.47 10.89
N LEU A 136 -7.80 16.13 9.77
CA LEU A 136 -7.05 17.23 9.21
C LEU A 136 -7.80 18.56 9.29
N ILE A 137 -7.23 19.55 9.93
CA ILE A 137 -7.77 20.92 9.92
C ILE A 137 -7.12 21.70 8.78
N CYS A 138 -7.93 22.33 7.92
CA CYS A 138 -7.44 23.15 6.83
C CYS A 138 -7.71 24.63 7.14
N LEU A 139 -6.68 25.47 7.14
CA LEU A 139 -6.80 26.91 7.38
C LEU A 139 -6.17 27.65 6.21
N GLY A 140 -6.69 28.84 5.89
CA GLY A 140 -6.11 29.68 4.82
C GLY A 140 -6.23 29.09 3.41
N LEU A 141 -7.24 28.25 3.16
CA LEU A 141 -7.61 27.82 1.81
C LEU A 141 -8.40 28.93 1.12
N GLU A 142 -7.92 29.41 -0.02
CA GLU A 142 -8.63 30.40 -0.84
C GLU A 142 -9.30 29.72 -2.04
N LYS A 143 -8.56 28.87 -2.75
CA LYS A 143 -9.02 28.15 -3.94
C LYS A 143 -9.89 26.95 -3.60
N TYR A 144 -9.49 26.14 -2.61
CA TYR A 144 -10.17 24.89 -2.28
C TYR A 144 -11.04 24.99 -1.03
N ARG A 145 -11.59 26.16 -0.73
CA ARG A 145 -12.38 26.43 0.47
C ARG A 145 -13.72 25.69 0.48
N PHE A 146 -14.03 24.97 1.57
CA PHE A 146 -15.28 24.21 1.78
C PHE A 146 -15.97 24.63 3.09
N SER A 147 -16.40 25.90 3.13
CA SER A 147 -17.12 26.51 4.24
C SER A 147 -18.50 27.03 3.81
N GLY A 148 -19.45 27.10 4.75
CA GLY A 148 -20.81 27.58 4.47
C GLY A 148 -21.56 26.58 3.59
N ASP A 149 -22.04 27.02 2.42
CA ASP A 149 -22.87 26.21 1.51
C ASP A 149 -22.07 25.26 0.62
N LYS A 150 -20.74 25.24 0.75
CA LYS A 150 -19.85 24.33 0.01
C LYS A 150 -19.34 23.22 0.90
N LEU A 151 -19.57 21.99 0.48
CA LEU A 151 -19.09 20.78 1.15
C LEU A 151 -18.07 20.06 0.28
N LEU A 152 -17.01 19.54 0.89
CA LEU A 152 -16.03 18.70 0.18
C LEU A 152 -16.47 17.24 0.26
N ILE A 153 -16.56 16.59 -0.89
CA ILE A 153 -16.94 15.19 -1.05
C ILE A 153 -15.76 14.38 -1.59
N ALA A 154 -15.53 13.21 -1.01
CA ALA A 154 -14.80 12.11 -1.65
C ALA A 154 -15.75 11.23 -2.45
N ARG A 155 -15.42 10.96 -3.71
CA ARG A 155 -16.10 9.98 -4.55
C ARG A 155 -15.19 8.80 -4.85
N TYR A 156 -15.73 7.59 -4.79
CA TYR A 156 -15.07 6.37 -5.25
C TYR A 156 -16.11 5.34 -5.72
N ASN A 157 -15.63 4.27 -6.36
CA ASN A 157 -16.46 3.12 -6.72
C ASN A 157 -16.22 1.96 -5.76
N TYR A 158 -17.29 1.34 -5.27
CA TYR A 158 -17.24 0.12 -4.49
C TYR A 158 -18.31 -0.85 -4.98
N GLN A 159 -17.91 -2.08 -5.35
CA GLN A 159 -18.81 -3.12 -5.87
C GLN A 159 -19.73 -2.63 -7.01
N GLY A 160 -19.20 -1.80 -7.91
CA GLY A 160 -19.93 -1.22 -9.05
C GLY A 160 -20.80 0.00 -8.70
N ASN A 161 -20.93 0.36 -7.43
CA ASN A 161 -21.69 1.52 -6.98
C ASN A 161 -20.80 2.75 -6.78
N LYS A 162 -21.30 3.93 -7.18
CA LYS A 162 -20.65 5.21 -6.92
C LYS A 162 -21.00 5.67 -5.51
N ILE A 163 -19.99 5.79 -4.66
CA ILE A 163 -20.13 6.26 -3.28
C ILE A 163 -19.65 7.71 -3.20
N ASN A 164 -20.44 8.57 -2.57
CA ASN A 164 -20.10 9.96 -2.30
C ASN A 164 -20.13 10.18 -0.78
N GLN A 165 -19.00 10.56 -0.19
CA GLN A 165 -18.87 10.82 1.24
C GLN A 165 -18.50 12.27 1.49
N THR A 166 -19.27 12.96 2.32
CA THR A 166 -18.89 14.31 2.75
C THR A 166 -17.74 14.23 3.74
N ILE A 167 -16.56 14.68 3.33
CA ILE A 167 -15.34 14.57 4.14
C ILE A 167 -14.87 15.93 4.66
N GLY A 168 -15.39 17.05 4.14
CA GLY A 168 -15.00 18.37 4.62
C GLY A 168 -16.20 19.26 4.90
N ARG A 169 -16.18 19.92 6.07
CA ARG A 169 -17.19 20.88 6.52
C ARG A 169 -16.52 22.03 7.27
N ASN A 170 -16.90 23.27 6.98
CA ASN A 170 -16.40 24.47 7.67
C ASN A 170 -14.86 24.50 7.78
N ASP A 171 -14.19 24.27 6.65
CA ASP A 171 -12.72 24.23 6.54
C ASP A 171 -12.04 23.14 7.41
N THR A 172 -12.79 22.17 7.94
CA THR A 172 -12.26 20.97 8.59
C THR A 172 -12.40 19.76 7.68
N LEU A 173 -11.31 19.03 7.42
CA LEU A 173 -11.28 17.78 6.66
C LEU A 173 -11.17 16.56 7.59
N LEU A 174 -12.10 15.64 7.46
CA LEU A 174 -12.14 14.39 8.21
C LEU A 174 -11.64 13.26 7.31
N LEU A 175 -10.45 12.74 7.60
CA LEU A 175 -9.89 11.55 6.94
C LEU A 175 -9.95 10.35 7.86
N THR A 176 -11.13 10.07 8.40
CA THR A 176 -11.35 8.91 9.24
C THR A 176 -11.95 7.78 8.43
N ARG A 177 -11.71 6.53 8.85
CA ARG A 177 -12.37 5.35 8.24
C ARG A 177 -13.88 5.52 8.27
N LYS A 178 -14.41 5.98 9.39
CA LYS A 178 -15.85 6.24 9.54
C LYS A 178 -16.35 7.22 8.48
N GLN A 179 -15.67 8.34 8.27
CA GLN A 179 -16.18 9.34 7.34
C GLN A 179 -16.01 8.96 5.87
N LEU A 180 -14.92 8.27 5.55
CA LEU A 180 -14.58 7.92 4.16
C LEU A 180 -15.19 6.58 3.72
N PHE A 181 -15.28 5.61 4.63
CA PHE A 181 -15.51 4.21 4.29
C PHE A 181 -16.63 3.55 5.13
N GLU A 182 -17.42 4.31 5.89
CA GLU A 182 -18.69 3.81 6.43
C GLU A 182 -19.84 4.29 5.53
N ILE A 183 -20.53 3.35 4.89
CA ILE A 183 -21.66 3.64 4.00
C ILE A 183 -22.96 3.22 4.66
N GLU A 184 -24.00 4.05 4.54
CA GLU A 184 -25.34 3.68 4.98
C GLU A 184 -25.98 2.75 3.95
N THR A 185 -26.45 1.59 4.41
CA THR A 185 -27.22 0.63 3.61
C THR A 185 -28.59 0.41 4.24
N PRO A 186 -29.57 -0.19 3.54
CA PRO A 186 -30.88 -0.51 4.13
C PRO A 186 -30.80 -1.39 5.39
N GLU A 187 -29.74 -2.18 5.53
CA GLU A 187 -29.51 -3.09 6.65
C GLU A 187 -28.71 -2.45 7.81
N GLY A 188 -28.25 -1.21 7.61
CA GLY A 188 -27.43 -0.46 8.56
C GLY A 188 -26.09 -0.01 7.99
N PRO A 189 -25.25 0.64 8.80
CA PRO A 189 -23.94 1.11 8.37
C PRO A 189 -22.99 -0.06 8.10
N VAL A 190 -22.38 -0.06 6.90
CA VAL A 190 -21.39 -1.05 6.48
C VAL A 190 -20.02 -0.37 6.39
N LYS A 191 -19.02 -1.01 6.98
CA LYS A 191 -17.61 -0.58 6.87
C LYS A 191 -16.97 -1.21 5.65
N VAL A 192 -16.61 -0.36 4.70
CA VAL A 192 -15.82 -0.71 3.52
C VAL A 192 -14.35 -0.78 3.92
N ASN A 193 -13.65 -1.82 3.50
CA ASN A 193 -12.21 -1.89 3.69
C ASN A 193 -11.51 -0.94 2.71
N SER A 194 -10.72 0.01 3.21
CA SER A 194 -10.08 1.02 2.35
C SER A 194 -9.14 0.42 1.30
N PHE A 195 -8.56 -0.76 1.55
CA PHE A 195 -7.67 -1.44 0.61
C PHE A 195 -8.42 -2.02 -0.61
N GLU A 196 -9.74 -2.17 -0.53
CA GLU A 196 -10.58 -2.57 -1.66
C GLU A 196 -10.92 -1.42 -2.61
N VAL A 197 -10.68 -0.17 -2.18
CA VAL A 197 -11.12 1.04 -2.88
C VAL A 197 -9.94 1.73 -3.56
N GLU A 198 -10.11 2.12 -4.82
CA GLU A 198 -9.12 2.91 -5.55
C GLU A 198 -9.72 4.16 -6.18
N ASN A 199 -8.86 5.09 -6.59
CA ASN A 199 -9.20 6.25 -7.42
C ASN A 199 -10.26 7.16 -6.75
N ILE A 200 -10.02 7.51 -5.49
CA ILE A 200 -10.77 8.53 -4.77
C ILE A 200 -10.59 9.87 -5.50
N GLN A 201 -11.71 10.54 -5.78
CA GLN A 201 -11.78 11.86 -6.38
C GLN A 201 -12.35 12.86 -5.39
N PHE A 202 -11.85 14.09 -5.40
CA PHE A 202 -12.43 15.19 -4.63
C PHE A 202 -13.37 16.03 -5.48
N LEU A 203 -14.54 16.32 -4.91
CA LEU A 203 -15.62 17.07 -5.54
C LEU A 203 -16.16 18.10 -4.54
N PHE A 204 -16.65 19.23 -5.02
CA PHE A 204 -17.50 20.11 -4.24
C PHE A 204 -18.97 19.76 -4.45
N MET A 205 -19.76 19.78 -3.38
CA MET A 205 -21.19 19.99 -3.48
C MET A 205 -21.45 21.48 -3.29
N ALA A 206 -22.03 22.11 -4.29
CA ALA A 206 -22.54 23.46 -4.15
C ALA A 206 -24.01 23.36 -3.75
N ASP A 207 -24.32 23.91 -2.57
CA ASP A 207 -25.67 24.20 -2.10
C ASP A 207 -26.55 22.97 -1.83
N SER A 208 -27.05 22.88 -0.59
CA SER A 208 -27.98 21.82 -0.15
C SER A 208 -29.29 21.80 -0.95
N SER A 209 -29.60 22.88 -1.68
CA SER A 209 -30.80 23.01 -2.49
C SER A 209 -30.68 22.53 -3.94
N THR A 210 -29.46 22.44 -4.51
CA THR A 210 -29.28 22.09 -5.94
C THR A 210 -28.61 20.75 -6.19
N ASN A 211 -28.03 20.10 -5.17
CA ASN A 211 -27.25 18.85 -5.31
C ASN A 211 -26.20 18.91 -6.44
N GLY A 212 -25.73 20.11 -6.79
CA GLY A 212 -24.75 20.31 -7.85
C GLY A 212 -23.38 19.81 -7.41
N ILE A 213 -22.92 18.70 -8.00
CA ILE A 213 -21.59 18.16 -7.73
C ILE A 213 -20.61 18.65 -8.80
N ILE A 214 -19.57 19.34 -8.37
CA ILE A 214 -18.53 19.95 -9.21
C ILE A 214 -17.21 19.27 -8.92
N GLU A 215 -16.50 18.80 -9.94
CA GLU A 215 -15.17 18.21 -9.76
C GLU A 215 -14.14 19.28 -9.40
N ILE A 216 -13.24 18.98 -8.44
CA ILE A 216 -12.17 19.91 -8.10
C ILE A 216 -11.04 19.76 -9.11
N GLU A 217 -10.86 20.80 -9.93
CA GLU A 217 -9.80 20.81 -10.93
C GLU A 217 -8.40 20.73 -10.31
N GLY A 218 -7.52 20.00 -11.00
CA GLY A 218 -6.10 19.92 -10.66
C GLY A 218 -5.73 18.83 -9.65
N PHE A 219 -6.68 18.01 -9.21
CA PHE A 219 -6.43 16.76 -8.47
C PHE A 219 -6.55 15.57 -9.41
N LYS A 220 -5.57 14.67 -9.36
CA LYS A 220 -5.70 13.35 -9.99
C LYS A 220 -6.36 12.40 -8.99
N PRO A 221 -7.11 11.39 -9.44
CA PRO A 221 -7.57 10.32 -8.56
C PRO A 221 -6.40 9.71 -7.79
N PHE A 222 -6.62 9.43 -6.51
CA PHE A 222 -5.60 8.88 -5.60
C PHE A 222 -6.19 7.74 -4.76
N SER A 223 -5.35 6.98 -4.05
CA SER A 223 -5.81 5.99 -3.07
C SER A 223 -5.42 6.42 -1.65
N ILE A 224 -6.31 6.20 -0.69
CA ILE A 224 -6.02 6.29 0.75
C ILE A 224 -6.29 4.93 1.36
N TYR A 225 -5.30 4.40 2.08
CA TYR A 225 -5.40 3.13 2.81
C TYR A 225 -5.09 3.35 4.29
N PHE A 226 -5.86 2.70 5.16
CA PHE A 226 -5.52 2.59 6.57
C PHE A 226 -4.75 1.30 6.80
N LEU A 227 -3.66 1.34 7.57
CA LEU A 227 -2.80 0.18 7.80
C LEU A 227 -3.61 -1.02 8.30
N ASP A 228 -4.50 -0.81 9.26
CA ASP A 228 -5.38 -1.87 9.78
C ASP A 228 -6.24 -2.52 8.70
N ASP A 229 -6.77 -1.74 7.75
CA ASP A 229 -7.61 -2.27 6.68
C ASP A 229 -6.77 -3.11 5.71
N ILE A 230 -5.52 -2.71 5.42
CA ILE A 230 -4.58 -3.53 4.63
C ILE A 230 -4.34 -4.87 5.34
N LEU A 231 -4.08 -4.83 6.66
CA LEU A 231 -3.80 -6.01 7.46
C LEU A 231 -5.03 -6.93 7.57
N GLN A 232 -6.22 -6.36 7.77
CA GLN A 232 -7.49 -7.11 7.76
C GLN A 232 -7.76 -7.74 6.40
N TYR A 233 -7.48 -7.02 5.31
CA TYR A 233 -7.61 -7.56 3.96
C TYR A 233 -6.72 -8.78 3.75
N PHE A 234 -5.45 -8.72 4.18
CA PHE A 234 -4.54 -9.86 4.10
C PHE A 234 -4.90 -11.00 5.07
N ALA A 235 -5.37 -10.69 6.28
CA ALA A 235 -5.78 -11.68 7.26
C ALA A 235 -7.01 -12.48 6.80
N ALA A 236 -7.92 -11.85 6.05
CA ALA A 236 -9.10 -12.48 5.49
C ALA A 236 -8.80 -13.40 4.28
N VAL A 237 -7.57 -13.38 3.74
CA VAL A 237 -7.19 -14.28 2.65
C VAL A 237 -7.05 -15.69 3.18
N GLU A 238 -7.85 -16.60 2.63
CA GLU A 238 -7.77 -18.02 2.96
C GLU A 238 -8.07 -18.89 1.74
N TYR A 239 -7.29 -19.96 1.58
CA TYR A 239 -7.56 -21.00 0.59
C TYR A 239 -7.38 -22.38 1.21
N ASN A 240 -8.45 -23.17 1.30
CA ASN A 240 -8.44 -24.51 1.91
C ASN A 240 -7.85 -24.53 3.34
N ASN A 241 -8.26 -23.59 4.21
CA ASN A 241 -7.72 -23.43 5.57
C ASN A 241 -6.22 -23.12 5.62
N ILE A 242 -5.67 -22.56 4.54
CA ILE A 242 -4.30 -22.04 4.48
C ILE A 242 -4.37 -20.53 4.37
N ARG A 243 -3.55 -19.84 5.16
CA ARG A 243 -3.49 -18.38 5.22
C ARG A 243 -2.12 -17.85 4.80
N PRO A 244 -2.01 -16.55 4.50
CA PRO A 244 -0.74 -15.89 4.35
C PRO A 244 0.11 -15.96 5.61
N ASP A 245 1.41 -16.06 5.43
CA ASP A 245 2.37 -15.99 6.54
C ASP A 245 2.55 -14.53 7.00
N GLU A 246 2.58 -14.33 8.32
CA GLU A 246 2.71 -13.00 8.91
C GLU A 246 4.02 -12.30 8.55
N GLU A 247 5.14 -13.02 8.41
CA GLU A 247 6.42 -12.40 8.01
C GLU A 247 6.42 -12.01 6.52
N VAL A 248 5.75 -12.80 5.66
CA VAL A 248 5.52 -12.41 4.25
C VAL A 248 4.72 -11.12 4.18
N VAL A 249 3.68 -11.01 5.00
CA VAL A 249 2.87 -9.78 5.10
C VAL A 249 3.73 -8.62 5.62
N TYR A 250 4.51 -8.84 6.68
CA TYR A 250 5.43 -7.83 7.22
C TYR A 250 6.37 -7.27 6.13
N HIS A 251 7.02 -8.15 5.36
CA HIS A 251 7.91 -7.75 4.27
C HIS A 251 7.19 -7.14 3.06
N SER A 252 5.90 -7.42 2.89
CA SER A 252 5.07 -6.77 1.87
C SER A 252 4.66 -5.36 2.30
N ILE A 253 4.39 -5.16 3.59
CA ILE A 253 4.01 -3.88 4.19
C ILE A 253 5.21 -2.92 4.30
N LEU A 254 6.35 -3.41 4.79
CA LEU A 254 7.56 -2.63 4.99
C LEU A 254 8.58 -2.92 3.87
N PRO A 255 9.05 -1.95 3.07
CA PRO A 255 8.82 -0.51 3.17
C PRO A 255 7.73 0.02 2.21
N ASN A 256 6.96 -0.87 1.58
CA ASN A 256 6.12 -0.48 0.44
C ASN A 256 4.92 0.38 0.83
N PHE A 257 4.23 0.05 1.93
CA PHE A 257 3.06 0.80 2.39
C PHE A 257 3.40 1.80 3.49
N VAL A 258 4.33 1.43 4.38
CA VAL A 258 4.81 2.25 5.48
C VAL A 258 6.31 2.05 5.63
N SER A 259 6.99 2.96 6.33
CA SER A 259 8.40 2.88 6.71
C SER A 259 8.57 2.93 8.22
N GLU A 260 9.71 2.47 8.72
CA GLU A 260 10.02 2.53 10.16
C GLU A 260 9.92 3.97 10.69
N LYS A 261 10.39 4.96 9.92
CA LYS A 261 10.31 6.38 10.30
C LYS A 261 8.88 6.89 10.43
N GLN A 262 7.96 6.41 9.59
CA GLN A 262 6.55 6.77 9.71
C GLN A 262 5.95 6.19 10.99
N ILE A 263 6.22 4.91 11.27
CA ILE A 263 5.76 4.24 12.50
C ILE A 263 6.35 4.93 13.74
N GLN A 264 7.65 5.23 13.76
CA GLN A 264 8.31 5.93 14.85
C GLN A 264 7.61 7.24 15.20
N ARG A 265 7.32 8.06 14.19
CA ARG A 265 6.69 9.36 14.37
C ARG A 265 5.25 9.26 14.84
N GLU A 266 4.49 8.33 14.27
CA GLU A 266 3.05 8.23 14.55
C GLU A 266 2.79 7.56 15.90
N ILE A 267 3.52 6.50 16.21
CA ILE A 267 3.34 5.73 17.45
C ILE A 267 4.13 6.34 18.62
N GLY A 268 5.12 7.20 18.33
CA GLY A 268 5.95 7.84 19.36
C GLY A 268 7.04 6.93 19.93
N ILE A 269 7.60 6.05 19.09
CA ILE A 269 8.69 5.12 19.45
C ILE A 269 10.03 5.59 18.87
N TYR A 270 11.13 5.25 19.52
CA TYR A 270 12.42 5.95 19.34
C TYR A 270 13.43 5.18 18.48
N SER A 271 13.26 3.87 18.27
CA SER A 271 14.18 3.05 17.46
C SER A 271 13.50 2.36 16.28
N GLU A 272 14.28 2.09 15.22
CA GLU A 272 13.78 1.34 14.05
C GLU A 272 13.38 -0.08 14.45
N ASN A 273 14.13 -0.71 15.37
CA ASN A 273 13.80 -2.06 15.85
C ASN A 273 12.46 -2.10 16.59
N GLU A 274 12.17 -1.11 17.45
CA GLU A 274 10.85 -1.00 18.08
C GLU A 274 9.74 -0.83 17.04
N ALA A 275 9.98 -0.09 15.94
CA ALA A 275 9.01 0.06 14.86
C ALA A 275 8.74 -1.25 14.12
N ARG A 276 9.79 -2.04 13.88
CA ARG A 276 9.67 -3.37 13.27
C ARG A 276 8.88 -4.32 14.17
N GLU A 277 9.22 -4.37 15.45
CA GLU A 277 8.53 -5.21 16.44
C GLU A 277 7.08 -4.77 16.67
N TRP A 278 6.82 -3.46 16.69
CA TRP A 278 5.46 -2.93 16.76
C TRP A 278 4.62 -3.41 15.57
N LEU A 279 5.16 -3.33 14.35
CA LEU A 279 4.44 -3.75 13.14
C LEU A 279 4.16 -5.25 13.16
N ARG A 280 5.15 -6.09 13.50
CA ARG A 280 4.95 -7.54 13.67
C ARG A 280 3.86 -7.85 14.68
N LYS A 281 3.91 -7.22 15.85
CA LYS A 281 2.88 -7.38 16.89
C LYS A 281 1.50 -6.94 16.39
N ARG A 282 1.43 -5.86 15.60
CA ARG A 282 0.16 -5.38 15.03
C ARG A 282 -0.41 -6.38 14.02
N ILE A 283 0.43 -6.93 13.15
CA ILE A 283 0.06 -8.00 12.20
C ILE A 283 -0.51 -9.19 12.98
N HIS A 284 0.24 -9.73 13.93
CA HIS A 284 -0.18 -10.86 14.75
C HIS A 284 -1.52 -10.62 15.48
N THR A 285 -1.67 -9.43 16.06
CA THR A 285 -2.91 -9.04 16.77
C THR A 285 -4.13 -9.03 15.86
N ILE A 286 -3.98 -8.60 14.60
CA ILE A 286 -5.09 -8.60 13.64
C ILE A 286 -5.33 -10.01 13.09
N PHE A 287 -4.26 -10.75 12.75
CA PHE A 287 -4.37 -12.10 12.19
C PHE A 287 -5.02 -13.10 13.16
N SER A 288 -4.78 -12.95 14.46
CA SER A 288 -5.42 -13.77 15.51
C SER A 288 -6.92 -13.53 15.70
N GLN A 289 -7.50 -12.50 15.06
CA GLN A 289 -8.95 -12.22 15.12
C GLN A 289 -9.75 -12.94 14.02
N TYR A 290 -9.07 -13.51 13.04
CA TYR A 290 -9.64 -14.29 11.95
C TYR A 290 -9.38 -15.76 12.19
#